data_AF-A0A4Y2NN48-F1
#
_entry.id   AF-A0A4Y2NN48-F1
#
_cell.length_a   1.000
_cell.length_b   1.000
_cell.length_c   1.000
_cell.angle_alpha   90.00
_cell.angle_beta   90.00
_cell.angle_gamma   90.00
#
_symmetry.space_group_name_H-M   'P 1'
#
loop_
_entity.id
_entity.type
_entity.pdbx_description
1 polymer ?
#
loop_
_entity_poly.entity_id
_entity_poly.type
_entity_poly.pdbx_seq_one_letter_code
_entity_poly.pdbx_strand_id
1 'polypeptide(L)'
;NPWTEEDFDTRNVAVQTILVAVKDAQDTPPVFQSLPPVVRVSDSLPLGGSVFQVHAEDGDFGNQRNITYSFVPESQGVTYFNINSRTGMITLASSTELFREAYSTTGPFVLSVQVGYLS
;
A
#
# COMPACT_ATOMS: atom_id res chain seq x y z
N ASN A 1 -10.52 76.81 -11.02
CA ASN A 1 -11.23 75.59 -10.58
C ASN A 1 -12.38 75.38 -11.55
N PRO A 2 -12.56 74.22 -12.22
CA PRO A 2 -12.07 72.90 -11.83
C PRO A 2 -11.32 72.13 -12.92
N TRP A 3 -10.66 71.11 -12.40
CA TRP A 3 -9.80 70.11 -12.97
C TRP A 3 -10.53 69.27 -14.02
N THR A 4 -9.86 69.03 -15.13
CA THR A 4 -10.25 68.05 -16.15
C THR A 4 -10.27 66.67 -15.49
N GLU A 5 -11.44 66.06 -15.42
CA GLU A 5 -11.59 64.63 -15.19
C GLU A 5 -10.84 63.92 -16.34
N GLU A 6 -9.66 63.36 -16.03
CA GLU A 6 -9.09 62.31 -16.87
C GLU A 6 -10.05 61.14 -16.76
N ASP A 7 -10.91 61.02 -17.78
CA ASP A 7 -11.73 59.86 -18.08
C ASP A 7 -10.75 58.69 -18.28
N PHE A 8 -10.38 58.01 -17.19
CA PHE A 8 -9.76 56.71 -17.27
C PHE A 8 -10.77 55.84 -18.00
N ASP A 9 -10.50 55.55 -19.27
CA ASP A 9 -11.29 54.67 -20.10
C ASP A 9 -11.37 53.29 -19.43
N THR A 10 -12.37 53.12 -18.57
CA THR A 10 -12.65 51.86 -17.89
C THR A 10 -13.29 50.84 -18.84
N ARG A 11 -13.48 51.17 -20.13
CA ARG A 11 -14.26 50.33 -21.06
C ARG A 11 -13.53 49.08 -21.50
N ASN A 12 -12.22 48.97 -21.24
CA ASN A 12 -11.42 47.81 -21.63
C ASN A 12 -10.77 47.09 -20.44
N VAL A 13 -11.49 46.90 -19.34
CA VAL A 13 -11.05 45.99 -18.28
C VAL A 13 -11.61 44.59 -18.55
N ALA A 14 -10.77 43.70 -19.08
CA ALA A 14 -11.11 42.28 -19.19
C ALA A 14 -10.84 41.58 -17.85
N VAL A 15 -11.91 41.17 -17.16
CA VAL A 15 -11.82 40.39 -15.92
C VAL A 15 -12.02 38.92 -16.27
N GLN A 16 -10.97 38.11 -16.14
CA GLN A 16 -11.02 36.67 -16.38
C GLN A 16 -10.92 35.92 -15.06
N THR A 17 -11.86 35.00 -14.81
CA THR A 17 -11.77 34.08 -13.67
C THR A 17 -10.78 32.96 -14.01
N ILE A 18 -9.73 32.81 -13.19
CA ILE A 18 -8.78 31.69 -13.29
C ILE A 18 -9.18 30.63 -12.27
N LEU A 19 -9.54 29.45 -12.76
CA LEU A 19 -9.70 28.26 -11.92
C LEU A 19 -8.33 27.62 -11.72
N VAL A 20 -7.76 27.81 -10.53
CA VAL A 20 -6.54 27.11 -10.11
C VAL A 20 -6.96 25.82 -9.42
N ALA A 21 -6.82 24.70 -10.12
CA ALA A 21 -6.96 23.37 -9.51
C ALA A 21 -5.58 22.88 -9.07
N VAL A 22 -5.35 22.81 -7.75
CA VAL A 22 -4.18 22.12 -7.22
C VAL A 22 -4.44 20.63 -7.37
N LYS A 23 -3.69 19.99 -8.26
CA LYS A 23 -3.65 18.52 -8.32
C LYS A 23 -2.75 18.07 -7.18
N ASP A 24 -3.28 17.20 -6.32
CA ASP A 24 -2.52 16.67 -5.18
C ASP A 24 -1.15 16.15 -5.65
N ALA A 25 -0.08 16.60 -5.00
CA ALA A 25 1.27 16.12 -5.24
C ALA A 25 1.39 14.81 -4.47
N GLN A 26 1.17 13.74 -5.22
CA GLN A 26 0.98 12.40 -4.68
C GLN A 26 2.32 11.83 -4.15
N ASP A 27 2.60 12.04 -2.86
CA ASP A 27 3.93 11.83 -2.23
C ASP A 27 3.93 10.81 -1.07
N THR A 28 2.82 10.08 -0.80
CA THR A 28 2.82 9.06 0.26
C THR A 28 2.94 7.62 -0.28
N PRO A 29 3.97 6.84 0.11
CA PRO A 29 4.04 5.43 -0.25
C PRO A 29 2.98 4.62 0.52
N PRO A 30 2.52 3.47 0.01
CA PRO A 30 1.57 2.64 0.72
C PRO A 30 2.16 2.17 2.06
N VAL A 31 1.36 2.22 3.11
CA VAL A 31 1.76 1.80 4.47
C VAL A 31 0.88 0.66 4.96
N PHE A 32 1.49 -0.33 5.60
CA PHE A 32 0.72 -1.42 6.20
C PHE A 32 -0.13 -0.94 7.36
N GLN A 33 -1.35 -1.47 7.43
CA GLN A 33 -2.32 -1.22 8.48
C GLN A 33 -2.46 -2.45 9.37
N SER A 34 -2.46 -2.23 10.69
CA SER A 34 -2.81 -3.25 11.70
C SER A 34 -2.08 -4.60 11.57
N LEU A 35 -0.75 -4.59 11.37
CA LEU A 35 0.05 -5.82 11.37
C LEU A 35 0.15 -6.42 12.79
N PRO A 36 -0.26 -7.68 13.00
CA PRO A 36 -0.04 -8.34 14.27
C PRO A 36 1.45 -8.60 14.47
N PRO A 37 1.96 -8.53 15.72
CA PRO A 37 3.37 -8.84 16.00
C PRO A 37 3.71 -10.32 15.77
N VAL A 38 2.71 -11.21 15.89
CA VAL A 38 2.86 -12.66 15.70
C VAL A 38 1.58 -13.22 15.08
N VAL A 39 1.73 -14.09 14.07
CA VAL A 39 0.67 -14.93 13.54
C VAL A 39 0.94 -16.39 13.92
N ARG A 40 -0.08 -17.07 14.44
CA ARG A 40 0.00 -18.51 14.76
C ARG A 40 -0.68 -19.32 13.65
N VAL A 41 0.02 -20.33 13.16
CA VAL A 41 -0.49 -21.25 12.12
C VAL A 41 -0.89 -22.56 12.79
N SER A 42 -2.05 -23.10 12.44
CA SER A 42 -2.47 -24.43 12.91
C SER A 42 -1.65 -25.52 12.22
N ASP A 43 -1.20 -26.52 12.98
CA ASP A 43 -0.57 -27.73 12.43
C ASP A 43 -1.50 -28.52 11.50
N SER A 44 -2.81 -28.33 11.63
CA SER A 44 -3.84 -28.96 10.80
C SER A 44 -4.21 -28.15 9.56
N LEU A 45 -3.55 -27.02 9.30
CA LEU A 45 -3.87 -26.16 8.17
C LEU A 45 -3.52 -26.89 6.86
N PRO A 46 -4.46 -27.09 5.93
CA PRO A 46 -4.17 -27.74 4.66
C PRO A 46 -3.32 -26.82 3.76
N LEU A 47 -2.65 -27.42 2.76
CA LEU A 47 -2.01 -26.67 1.68
C LEU A 47 -3.01 -25.71 1.01
N GLY A 48 -2.57 -24.48 0.76
CA GLY A 48 -3.41 -23.40 0.25
C GLY A 48 -4.32 -22.75 1.30
N GLY A 49 -4.32 -23.25 2.55
CA GLY A 49 -5.08 -22.66 3.64
C GLY A 49 -4.62 -21.24 3.96
N SER A 50 -5.58 -20.36 4.27
CA SER A 50 -5.32 -18.97 4.64
C SER A 50 -4.66 -18.88 6.01
N VAL A 51 -3.57 -18.09 6.07
CA VAL A 51 -2.81 -17.84 7.30
C VAL A 51 -3.14 -16.47 7.86
N PHE A 52 -2.98 -15.43 7.04
CA PHE A 52 -3.21 -14.05 7.42
C PHE A 52 -3.39 -13.20 6.16
N GLN A 53 -4.08 -12.07 6.25
CA GLN A 53 -4.18 -11.12 5.16
C GLN A 53 -3.57 -9.80 5.61
N VAL A 54 -2.48 -9.40 4.95
CA VAL A 54 -1.93 -8.05 5.14
C VAL A 54 -2.79 -7.03 4.40
N HIS A 55 -2.88 -5.83 4.97
CA HIS A 55 -3.57 -4.71 4.36
C HIS A 55 -2.64 -3.50 4.34
N ALA A 56 -2.57 -2.80 3.22
CA ALA A 56 -1.82 -1.57 3.10
C ALA A 56 -2.69 -0.49 2.44
N GLU A 57 -2.48 0.75 2.86
CA GLU A 57 -3.20 1.91 2.35
C GLU A 57 -2.21 2.94 1.82
N ASP A 58 -2.49 3.39 0.61
CA ASP A 58 -1.95 4.62 0.02
C ASP A 58 -2.75 5.79 0.66
N GLY A 59 -2.03 6.77 1.21
CA GLY A 59 -2.60 7.88 1.97
C GLY A 59 -3.12 9.04 1.12
N ASP A 60 -3.11 8.90 -0.20
CA ASP A 60 -3.43 9.95 -1.13
C ASP A 60 -4.95 10.08 -1.32
N PHE A 61 -5.45 11.32 -1.36
CA PHE A 61 -6.89 11.58 -1.51
C PHE A 61 -7.33 11.27 -2.94
N GLY A 62 -7.99 10.13 -3.16
CA GLY A 62 -8.54 9.80 -4.47
C GLY A 62 -8.72 8.29 -4.72
N ASN A 63 -8.51 7.88 -5.98
CA ASN A 63 -8.58 6.48 -6.37
C ASN A 63 -7.46 5.70 -5.67
N GLN A 64 -7.82 4.65 -4.92
CA GLN A 64 -6.84 3.67 -4.44
C GLN A 64 -6.00 3.20 -5.62
N ARG A 65 -4.70 3.51 -5.59
CA ARG A 65 -3.78 2.98 -6.59
C ARG A 65 -3.73 1.46 -6.47
N ASN A 66 -3.42 0.80 -7.58
CA ASN A 66 -3.25 -0.64 -7.56
C ASN A 66 -1.98 -1.01 -6.80
N ILE A 67 -2.15 -1.30 -5.51
CA ILE A 67 -1.13 -1.78 -4.61
C ILE A 67 -0.78 -3.23 -4.95
N THR A 68 0.51 -3.57 -4.88
CA THR A 68 1.00 -4.94 -4.99
C THR A 68 1.74 -5.38 -3.73
N TYR A 69 1.57 -6.65 -3.36
CA TYR A 69 2.19 -7.28 -2.21
C TYR A 69 3.21 -8.34 -2.65
N SER A 70 4.36 -8.39 -1.99
CA SER A 70 5.34 -9.44 -2.20
C SER A 70 6.15 -9.69 -0.93
N PHE A 71 6.69 -10.89 -0.79
CA PHE A 71 7.74 -11.12 0.21
C PHE A 71 9.03 -10.46 -0.25
N VAL A 72 9.80 -9.93 0.71
CA VAL A 72 11.20 -9.56 0.48
C VAL A 72 11.97 -10.83 0.11
N PRO A 73 12.81 -10.84 -0.94
CA PRO A 73 13.45 -12.06 -1.43
C PRO A 73 14.23 -12.85 -0.38
N GLU A 74 14.88 -12.14 0.56
CA GLU A 74 15.69 -12.73 1.63
C GLU A 74 14.88 -13.11 2.88
N SER A 75 13.55 -12.94 2.83
CA SER A 75 12.67 -13.27 3.95
C SER A 75 12.72 -14.76 4.27
N GLN A 76 12.72 -15.09 5.56
CA GLN A 76 12.64 -16.49 5.97
C GLN A 76 11.28 -17.07 5.62
N GLY A 77 11.23 -18.38 5.41
CA GLY A 77 9.97 -19.10 5.23
C GLY A 77 9.20 -18.80 3.93
N VAL A 78 9.77 -18.06 2.97
CA VAL A 78 9.19 -17.86 1.62
C VAL A 78 9.01 -19.17 0.84
N THR A 79 9.66 -20.25 1.27
CA THR A 79 9.43 -21.62 0.77
C THR A 79 8.16 -22.27 1.36
N TYR A 80 7.72 -21.82 2.54
CA TYR A 80 6.57 -22.39 3.26
C TYR A 80 5.29 -21.58 3.05
N PHE A 81 5.38 -20.35 2.57
CA PHE A 81 4.24 -19.44 2.42
C PHE A 81 4.20 -18.77 1.05
N ASN A 82 2.99 -18.53 0.55
CA ASN A 82 2.73 -17.71 -0.62
C ASN A 82 1.98 -16.44 -0.22
N ILE A 83 2.13 -15.38 -1.00
CA ILE A 83 1.31 -14.16 -0.88
C ILE A 83 0.63 -13.84 -2.21
N ASN A 84 -0.67 -13.56 -2.15
CA ASN A 84 -1.40 -13.07 -3.32
C ASN A 84 -1.07 -11.58 -3.53
N SER A 85 -0.49 -11.26 -4.69
CA SER A 85 0.02 -9.92 -4.97
C SER A 85 -1.03 -8.82 -5.03
N ARG A 86 -2.32 -9.14 -5.23
CA ARG A 86 -3.40 -8.14 -5.30
C ARG A 86 -4.14 -7.96 -3.98
N THR A 87 -4.24 -9.03 -3.19
CA THR A 87 -5.09 -9.05 -1.99
C THR A 87 -4.31 -9.05 -0.68
N GLY A 88 -3.01 -9.33 -0.71
CA GLY A 88 -2.20 -9.47 0.50
C GLY A 88 -2.48 -10.77 1.28
N MET A 89 -3.25 -11.71 0.71
CA MET A 89 -3.55 -12.99 1.37
C MET A 89 -2.31 -13.88 1.42
N ILE A 90 -1.85 -14.19 2.62
CA ILE A 90 -0.79 -15.16 2.91
C ILE A 90 -1.41 -16.54 3.08
N THR A 91 -0.88 -17.53 2.38
CA THR A 91 -1.35 -18.91 2.38
C THR A 91 -0.21 -19.90 2.60
N LEU A 92 -0.54 -21.08 3.12
CA LEU A 92 0.42 -22.16 3.31
C LEU A 92 0.79 -22.79 1.94
N ALA A 93 2.07 -22.84 1.63
CA ALA A 93 2.60 -23.37 0.37
C ALA A 93 3.25 -24.76 0.51
N SER A 94 3.57 -25.19 1.72
CA SER A 94 4.25 -26.46 2.00
C SER A 94 3.64 -27.17 3.20
N SER A 95 3.95 -28.46 3.40
CA SER A 95 3.31 -29.27 4.44
C SER A 95 3.60 -28.68 5.83
N THR A 96 2.60 -28.77 6.72
CA THR A 96 2.73 -28.30 8.11
C THR A 96 3.80 -29.08 8.88
N GLU A 97 4.11 -30.32 8.47
CA GLU A 97 5.17 -31.13 9.06
C GLU A 97 6.57 -30.52 8.79
N LEU A 98 6.87 -30.16 7.55
CA LEU A 98 8.15 -29.51 7.19
C LEU A 98 8.27 -28.13 7.84
N PHE A 99 7.16 -27.38 7.87
CA PHE A 99 7.06 -26.11 8.57
C PHE A 99 7.38 -26.26 10.07
N ARG A 100 6.82 -27.27 10.74
CA ARG A 100 7.01 -27.54 12.18
C ARG A 100 8.43 -27.98 12.51
N GLU A 101 9.02 -28.86 11.71
CA GLU A 101 10.40 -29.31 11.89
C GLU A 101 11.38 -28.15 11.73
N ALA A 102 11.18 -27.33 10.69
CA ALA A 102 11.98 -26.14 10.48
C ALA A 102 11.81 -25.13 11.63
N TYR A 103 10.57 -24.83 12.07
CA TYR A 103 10.32 -23.96 13.22
C TYR A 103 11.01 -24.48 14.51
N SER A 104 11.01 -25.79 14.74
CA SER A 104 11.66 -26.39 15.91
C SER A 104 13.18 -26.25 15.89
N THR A 105 13.78 -26.10 14.70
CA THR A 105 15.23 -26.01 14.50
C THR A 105 15.72 -24.56 14.41
N THR A 106 14.97 -23.69 13.74
CA THR A 106 15.37 -22.30 13.43
C THR A 106 14.65 -21.26 14.28
N GLY A 107 13.61 -21.65 15.02
CA GLY A 107 12.72 -20.72 15.71
C GLY A 107 11.70 -20.07 14.76
N PRO A 108 11.06 -18.96 15.17
CA PRO A 108 10.01 -18.32 14.39
C PRO A 108 10.53 -17.73 13.09
N PHE A 109 9.79 -17.97 12.00
CA PHE A 109 10.06 -17.32 10.72
C PHE A 109 9.70 -15.85 10.78
N VAL A 110 10.64 -15.00 10.40
CA VAL A 110 10.36 -13.59 10.13
C VAL A 110 9.97 -13.45 8.66
N LEU A 111 8.69 -13.16 8.41
CA LEU A 111 8.18 -12.85 7.08
C LEU A 111 8.18 -11.34 6.86
N SER A 112 9.13 -10.85 6.06
CA SER A 112 9.17 -9.47 5.61
C SER A 112 8.34 -9.31 4.35
N VAL A 113 7.27 -8.50 4.43
CA VAL A 113 6.42 -8.17 3.30
C VAL A 113 6.72 -6.75 2.86
N GLN A 114 6.85 -6.55 1.55
CA GLN A 114 6.97 -5.24 0.94
C GLN A 114 5.73 -4.93 0.11
N VAL A 115 5.46 -3.64 -0.01
CA VAL A 115 4.33 -3.09 -0.74
C VAL A 115 4.84 -2.11 -1.81
N GLY A 116 4.20 -2.12 -2.97
CA GLY A 116 4.53 -1.20 -4.06
C GLY A 116 3.33 -0.95 -4.96
N TYR A 117 3.57 -0.35 -6.12
CA TYR A 117 2.55 -0.12 -7.13
C TYR A 117 2.70 -1.13 -8.29
N LEU A 118 1.60 -1.54 -8.92
CA LEU A 118 1.67 -2.25 -10.20
C LEU A 118 2.33 -1.35 -11.25
N SER A 119 3.39 -1.87 -11.90
CA SER A 119 4.07 -1.25 -13.05
C SER A 119 3.23 -1.29 -14.31
#